data_AF-A0A957TG99-F1
#
_entry.id   AF-A0A957TG99-F1
#
_cell.length_a   1.000
_cell.length_b   1.000
_cell.length_c   1.000
_cell.angle_alpha   90.00
_cell.angle_beta   90.00
_cell.angle_gamma   90.00
#
_symmetry.space_group_name_H-M   'P 1'
#
loop_
_entity.id
_entity.type
_entity.pdbx_description
1 polymer ?
#
loop_
_entity_poly.entity_id
_entity_poly.type
_entity_poly.pdbx_seq_one_letter_code
_entity_poly.pdbx_strand_id
1 'polypeptide(L)'
;TQRMVRELENVENVMAVQLGFAPLLADDIILLNLEMCLGEVPLIFALPHEQVLTLGRKLIDNGASAISVASPRGAIHDKAGNLITGRMYGQSLFPRSLDIVRSAVMSGLPIIGSGGVWSQADVESMLKAGAMAVETDAQLWVPKEAGV
;
A
#
# COMPACT_ATOMS: atom_id res chain seq x y z
N THR A 1 7.39 15.50 -6.05
CA THR A 1 7.75 14.07 -5.96
C THR A 1 9.08 13.79 -6.63
N GLN A 2 9.21 14.02 -7.94
CA GLN A 2 10.42 13.74 -8.74
C GLN A 2 11.74 14.13 -8.07
N ARG A 3 11.89 15.39 -7.60
CA ARG A 3 13.11 15.82 -6.91
C ARG A 3 13.45 14.91 -5.72
N MET A 4 12.47 14.56 -4.88
CA MET A 4 12.72 13.70 -3.71
C MET A 4 13.15 12.29 -4.13
N VAL A 5 12.55 11.73 -5.18
CA VAL A 5 12.96 10.42 -5.72
C VAL A 5 14.40 10.46 -6.20
N ARG A 6 14.78 11.49 -6.95
CA ARG A 6 16.15 11.66 -7.46
C ARG A 6 17.19 11.84 -6.35
N GLU A 7 16.85 12.54 -5.26
CA GLU A 7 17.75 12.62 -4.10
C GLU A 7 17.94 11.23 -3.46
N LEU A 8 16.88 10.41 -3.39
CA LEU A 8 16.93 9.06 -2.82
C LEU A 8 17.75 8.07 -3.65
N GLU A 9 17.91 8.28 -4.96
CA GLU A 9 18.81 7.48 -5.81
C GLU A 9 20.27 7.51 -5.34
N ASN A 10 20.69 8.60 -4.69
CA ASN A 10 22.06 8.78 -4.21
C ASN A 10 22.26 8.34 -2.75
N VAL A 11 21.21 7.84 -2.10
CA VAL A 11 21.29 7.40 -0.70
C VAL A 11 21.65 5.92 -0.66
N GLU A 12 22.83 5.62 -0.12
CA GLU A 12 23.26 4.24 0.09
C GLU A 12 22.22 3.45 0.90
N ASN A 13 21.98 2.20 0.49
CA ASN A 13 21.02 1.27 1.08
C ASN A 13 19.53 1.61 0.88
N VAL A 14 19.17 2.62 0.08
CA VAL A 14 17.79 2.78 -0.42
C VAL A 14 17.62 1.91 -1.66
N MET A 15 16.78 0.86 -1.55
CA MET A 15 16.59 -0.12 -2.63
C MET A 15 15.33 0.12 -3.48
N ALA A 16 14.38 0.90 -2.98
CA ALA A 16 13.12 1.21 -3.66
C ALA A 16 12.50 2.48 -3.04
N VAL A 17 11.63 3.15 -3.80
CA VAL A 17 10.81 4.25 -3.30
C VAL A 17 9.33 3.91 -3.44
N GLN A 18 8.61 3.95 -2.33
CA GLN A 18 7.16 3.77 -2.31
C GLN A 18 6.44 5.13 -2.33
N LEU A 19 5.60 5.32 -3.34
CA LEU A 19 4.81 6.52 -3.52
C LEU A 19 3.38 6.29 -3.04
N GLY A 20 2.96 7.09 -2.06
CA GLY A 20 1.58 7.15 -1.59
C GLY A 20 0.91 8.46 -2.03
N PHE A 21 -0.40 8.39 -2.28
CA PHE A 21 -1.16 9.50 -2.85
C PHE A 21 -2.29 9.95 -1.91
N ALA A 22 -2.75 11.19 -2.14
CA ALA A 22 -3.97 11.68 -1.52
C ALA A 22 -5.17 10.85 -2.00
N PRO A 23 -6.21 10.66 -1.17
CA PRO A 23 -7.42 9.97 -1.60
C PRO A 23 -8.05 10.71 -2.79
N LEU A 24 -8.68 9.96 -3.70
CA LEU A 24 -9.38 10.47 -4.88
C LEU A 24 -8.49 11.25 -5.87
N LEU A 25 -7.16 11.13 -5.76
CA LEU A 25 -6.28 11.66 -6.78
C LEU A 25 -6.55 10.94 -8.10
N ALA A 26 -6.70 11.71 -9.18
CA ALA A 26 -7.03 11.18 -10.48
C ALA A 26 -5.90 10.28 -11.02
N ASP A 27 -6.29 9.20 -11.70
CA ASP A 27 -5.39 8.17 -12.21
C ASP A 27 -4.31 8.73 -13.15
N ASP A 28 -4.65 9.73 -13.96
CA ASP A 28 -3.74 10.42 -14.88
C ASP A 28 -2.63 11.19 -14.14
N ILE A 29 -2.94 11.79 -12.99
CA ILE A 29 -1.93 12.45 -12.14
C ILE A 29 -1.01 11.40 -11.48
N ILE A 30 -1.54 10.24 -11.11
CA ILE A 30 -0.72 9.14 -10.57
C ILE A 30 0.24 8.61 -11.65
N LEU A 31 -0.25 8.40 -12.88
CA LEU A 31 0.57 7.98 -14.03
C LEU A 31 1.63 9.04 -14.39
N LEU A 32 1.28 10.32 -14.38
CA LEU A 32 2.25 11.39 -14.60
C LEU A 32 3.35 11.38 -13.52
N ASN A 33 3.02 11.05 -12.26
CA ASN A 33 4.03 10.90 -11.22
C ASN A 33 4.99 9.73 -11.50
N LEU A 34 4.50 8.62 -12.08
CA LEU A 34 5.37 7.54 -12.53
C LEU A 34 6.34 8.07 -13.60
N GLU A 35 5.82 8.62 -14.70
CA GLU A 35 6.64 9.14 -15.80
C GLU A 35 7.72 10.12 -15.34
N MET A 36 7.37 11.05 -14.45
CA MET A 36 8.33 12.03 -13.92
C MET A 36 9.36 11.41 -12.97
N CYS A 37 9.03 10.33 -12.25
CA CYS A 37 9.90 9.76 -11.23
C CYS A 37 10.70 8.56 -11.70
N LEU A 38 10.45 8.03 -12.90
CA LEU A 38 11.23 6.95 -13.49
C LEU A 38 12.72 7.31 -13.50
N GLY A 39 13.54 6.38 -13.03
CA GLY A 39 14.97 6.56 -12.81
C GLY A 39 15.64 5.22 -12.48
N GLU A 40 16.71 5.24 -11.70
CA GLU A 40 17.48 4.04 -11.37
C GLU A 40 16.86 3.23 -10.22
N VAL A 41 16.19 3.92 -9.28
CA VAL A 41 15.59 3.26 -8.12
C VAL A 41 14.19 2.69 -8.45
N PRO A 42 13.90 1.41 -8.12
CA PRO A 42 12.58 0.81 -8.27
C PRO A 42 11.47 1.63 -7.61
N LEU A 43 10.34 1.78 -8.30
CA LEU A 43 9.18 2.51 -7.80
C LEU A 43 8.05 1.56 -7.41
N ILE A 44 7.52 1.73 -6.20
CA ILE A 44 6.38 1.00 -5.66
C ILE A 44 5.21 1.97 -5.50
N PHE A 45 4.03 1.61 -5.96
CA PHE A 45 2.85 2.48 -5.88
C PHE A 45 1.86 1.96 -4.84
N ALA A 46 1.61 2.74 -3.78
CA ALA A 46 0.62 2.42 -2.76
C ALA A 46 -0.76 2.93 -3.20
N LEU A 47 -1.65 2.01 -3.58
CA LEU A 47 -2.97 2.31 -4.13
C LEU A 47 -4.09 1.94 -3.16
N PRO A 48 -5.17 2.73 -3.07
CA PRO A 48 -6.43 2.31 -2.45
C PRO A 48 -6.94 1.00 -3.06
N HIS A 49 -7.66 0.19 -2.28
CA HIS A 49 -8.21 -1.11 -2.70
C HIS A 49 -8.96 -1.03 -4.04
N GLU A 50 -9.72 0.05 -4.26
CA GLU A 50 -10.54 0.26 -5.45
C GLU A 50 -9.70 0.51 -6.72
N GLN A 51 -8.48 1.03 -6.56
CA GLN A 51 -7.56 1.36 -7.67
C GLN A 51 -6.54 0.25 -7.96
N VAL A 52 -6.32 -0.70 -7.05
CA VAL A 52 -5.31 -1.76 -7.22
C VAL A 52 -5.50 -2.52 -8.54
N LEU A 53 -6.72 -2.98 -8.83
CA LEU A 53 -6.97 -3.80 -10.03
C LEU A 53 -7.14 -2.95 -11.31
N THR A 54 -7.67 -1.73 -11.19
CA THR A 54 -7.99 -0.87 -12.34
C THR A 54 -6.78 -0.07 -12.83
N LEU A 55 -5.92 0.38 -11.91
CA LEU A 55 -4.75 1.21 -12.21
C LEU A 55 -3.44 0.43 -12.08
N GLY A 56 -3.37 -0.57 -11.19
CA GLY A 56 -2.14 -1.32 -10.93
C GLY A 56 -1.50 -1.88 -12.19
N ARG A 57 -2.28 -2.49 -13.09
CA ARG A 57 -1.76 -3.04 -14.35
C ARG A 57 -1.13 -1.96 -15.24
N LYS A 58 -1.79 -0.81 -15.36
CA LYS A 58 -1.28 0.30 -16.16
C LYS A 58 0.05 0.81 -15.60
N LEU A 59 0.19 0.93 -14.29
CA LEU A 59 1.45 1.37 -13.66
C LEU A 59 2.58 0.37 -13.91
N ILE A 60 2.31 -0.93 -13.77
CA ILE A 60 3.31 -1.99 -14.03
C ILE A 60 3.74 -1.98 -15.50
N ASP A 61 2.79 -1.91 -16.43
CA ASP A 61 3.09 -1.87 -17.87
C ASP A 61 3.89 -0.61 -18.27
N ASN A 62 3.84 0.46 -17.46
CA ASN A 62 4.59 1.72 -17.67
C ASN A 62 5.85 1.84 -16.80
N GLY A 63 6.28 0.77 -16.11
CA GLY A 63 7.58 0.70 -15.44
C GLY A 63 7.58 0.80 -13.91
N ALA A 64 6.40 0.81 -13.25
CA ALA A 64 6.37 0.57 -11.80
C ALA A 64 6.83 -0.86 -11.50
N SER A 65 7.56 -1.04 -10.39
CA SER A 65 8.15 -2.33 -10.02
C SER A 65 7.20 -3.19 -9.21
N ALA A 66 6.34 -2.59 -8.39
CA ALA A 66 5.32 -3.29 -7.60
C ALA A 66 4.16 -2.36 -7.21
N ILE A 67 3.04 -2.97 -6.83
CA ILE A 67 1.91 -2.29 -6.19
C ILE A 67 1.88 -2.67 -4.70
N SER A 68 1.52 -1.72 -3.84
CA SER A 68 1.21 -1.96 -2.43
C SER A 68 -0.22 -1.50 -2.13
N VAL A 69 -0.86 -2.08 -1.12
CA VAL A 69 -2.23 -1.73 -0.72
C VAL A 69 -2.17 -0.60 0.31
N ALA A 70 -2.68 0.58 -0.04
CA ALA A 70 -2.74 1.71 0.88
C ALA A 70 -3.84 1.51 1.94
N SER A 71 -3.62 2.02 3.16
CA SER A 71 -4.66 2.01 4.20
C SER A 71 -5.88 2.83 3.75
N PRO A 72 -7.10 2.28 3.83
CA PRO A 72 -8.31 2.97 3.40
C PRO A 72 -8.62 4.13 4.35
N ARG A 73 -9.50 5.04 3.91
CA ARG A 73 -9.96 6.15 4.74
C ARG A 73 -11.36 5.89 5.28
N GLY A 74 -11.60 6.35 6.51
CA GLY A 74 -12.89 6.26 7.19
C GLY A 74 -13.18 7.48 8.04
N ALA A 75 -14.35 7.47 8.67
CA ALA A 75 -14.80 8.50 9.58
C ALA A 75 -15.56 7.92 10.77
N ILE A 76 -15.39 8.53 11.95
CA ILE A 76 -16.11 8.20 13.19
C ILE A 76 -16.46 9.49 13.93
N HIS A 77 -17.46 9.45 14.81
CA HIS A 77 -17.70 10.55 15.74
C HIS A 77 -16.82 10.40 16.98
N ASP A 78 -16.24 11.50 17.46
CA ASP A 78 -15.56 11.54 18.74
C ASP A 78 -16.55 11.59 19.92
N LYS A 79 -16.03 11.62 21.14
CA LYS A 79 -16.86 11.67 22.37
C LYS A 79 -17.66 12.97 22.49
N ALA A 80 -17.25 14.04 21.82
CA ALA A 80 -17.95 15.31 21.77
C ALA A 80 -18.95 15.38 20.60
N GLY A 81 -19.05 14.32 19.79
CA GLY A 81 -19.93 14.24 18.63
C GLY A 81 -19.35 14.83 17.35
N ASN A 82 -18.08 15.26 17.34
CA ASN A 82 -17.45 15.80 16.13
C ASN A 82 -17.06 14.66 15.18
N LEU A 83 -17.26 14.88 13.88
CA LEU A 83 -16.80 13.93 12.86
C LEU A 83 -15.28 14.02 12.69
N ILE A 84 -14.57 12.92 12.96
CA ILE A 84 -13.14 12.74 12.71
C ILE A 84 -12.97 11.86 11.48
N THR A 85 -12.07 12.25 10.56
CA THR A 85 -11.71 11.46 9.38
C THR A 85 -10.22 11.11 9.39
N GLY A 86 -9.86 9.95 8.86
CA GLY A 86 -8.48 9.48 8.90
C GLY A 86 -8.25 8.20 8.11
N ARG A 87 -7.00 7.71 8.17
CA ARG A 87 -6.68 6.34 7.72
C ARG A 87 -7.20 5.35 8.75
N MET A 88 -7.73 4.24 8.26
CA MET A 88 -8.17 3.12 9.09
C MET A 88 -7.03 2.12 9.23
N TYR A 89 -6.88 1.59 10.43
CA TYR A 89 -5.92 0.54 10.77
C TYR A 89 -6.58 -0.50 11.67
N GLY A 90 -6.04 -1.71 11.68
CA GLY A 90 -6.46 -2.79 12.57
C GLY A 90 -6.92 -4.04 11.85
N GLN A 91 -7.01 -5.13 12.60
CA GLN A 91 -7.25 -6.49 12.12
C GLN A 91 -8.53 -6.66 11.29
N SER A 92 -9.54 -5.81 11.48
CA SER A 92 -10.80 -5.88 10.73
C SER A 92 -10.63 -5.59 9.22
N LEU A 93 -9.52 -4.96 8.83
CA LEU A 93 -9.18 -4.74 7.43
C LEU A 93 -8.66 -5.99 6.73
N PHE A 94 -8.15 -6.97 7.48
CA PHE A 94 -7.40 -8.10 6.93
C PHE A 94 -8.18 -8.92 5.90
N PRO A 95 -9.45 -9.34 6.13
CA PRO A 95 -10.15 -10.15 5.14
C PRO A 95 -10.31 -9.44 3.80
N ARG A 96 -10.53 -8.12 3.81
CA ARG A 96 -10.65 -7.31 2.60
C ARG A 96 -9.30 -7.11 1.92
N SER A 97 -8.24 -6.89 2.69
CA SER A 97 -6.88 -6.79 2.19
C SER A 97 -6.39 -8.11 1.56
N LEU A 98 -6.70 -9.26 2.16
CA LEU A 98 -6.36 -10.56 1.61
C LEU A 98 -7.08 -10.84 0.28
N ASP A 99 -8.36 -10.47 0.19
CA ASP A 99 -9.16 -10.61 -1.04
C ASP A 99 -8.59 -9.76 -2.20
N ILE A 100 -8.21 -8.49 -1.94
CA ILE A 100 -7.63 -7.65 -2.99
C ILE A 100 -6.25 -8.15 -3.42
N VAL A 101 -5.42 -8.63 -2.49
CA VAL A 101 -4.10 -9.20 -2.77
C VAL A 101 -4.25 -10.44 -3.65
N ARG A 102 -5.10 -11.38 -3.25
CA ARG A 102 -5.39 -12.59 -4.05
C ARG A 102 -5.86 -12.22 -5.47
N SER A 103 -6.76 -11.25 -5.59
CA SER A 103 -7.30 -10.81 -6.88
C SER A 103 -6.24 -10.16 -7.77
N ALA A 104 -5.34 -9.36 -7.17
CA ALA A 104 -4.22 -8.74 -7.87
C ALA A 104 -3.22 -9.79 -8.39
N VAL A 105 -2.87 -10.77 -7.55
CA VAL A 105 -2.02 -11.91 -7.95
C VAL A 105 -2.65 -12.71 -9.07
N MET A 106 -3.95 -13.03 -8.99
CA MET A 106 -4.68 -13.73 -10.06
C MET A 106 -4.67 -12.96 -11.38
N SER A 107 -4.52 -11.63 -11.33
CA SER A 107 -4.40 -10.75 -12.49
C SER A 107 -2.95 -10.54 -12.96
N GLY A 108 -1.98 -11.21 -12.32
CA GLY A 108 -0.56 -11.15 -12.65
C GLY A 108 0.17 -9.92 -12.12
N LEU A 109 -0.39 -9.19 -11.15
CA LEU A 109 0.25 -8.01 -10.58
C LEU A 109 1.31 -8.41 -9.53
N PRO A 110 2.54 -7.88 -9.61
CA PRO A 110 3.49 -7.95 -8.49
C PRO A 110 2.99 -7.06 -7.36
N ILE A 111 2.53 -7.68 -6.26
CA ILE A 111 1.88 -6.97 -5.16
C ILE A 111 2.51 -7.28 -3.81
N ILE A 112 2.67 -6.22 -3.00
CA ILE A 112 3.02 -6.28 -1.58
C ILE A 112 1.72 -6.23 -0.78
N GLY A 113 1.48 -7.25 0.04
CA GLY A 113 0.28 -7.36 0.86
C GLY A 113 0.35 -6.41 2.07
N SER A 114 -0.73 -5.71 2.36
CA SER A 114 -0.79 -4.77 3.49
C SER A 114 -2.24 -4.58 3.99
N GLY A 115 -2.38 -4.10 5.22
CA GLY A 115 -3.65 -3.78 5.86
C GLY A 115 -4.19 -4.90 6.75
N GLY A 116 -4.22 -4.62 8.06
CA GLY A 116 -4.83 -5.50 9.07
C GLY A 116 -4.01 -6.74 9.43
N VAL A 117 -2.78 -6.86 8.94
CA VAL A 117 -1.88 -7.98 9.28
C VAL A 117 -1.47 -7.85 10.76
N TRP A 118 -1.85 -8.84 11.58
CA TRP A 118 -1.70 -8.77 13.04
C TRP A 118 -1.00 -9.99 13.64
N SER A 119 -0.87 -11.08 12.88
CA SER A 119 -0.27 -12.31 13.34
C SER A 119 0.67 -12.90 12.29
N GLN A 120 1.54 -13.82 12.72
CA GLN A 120 2.35 -14.59 11.78
C GLN A 120 1.47 -15.38 10.79
N ALA A 121 0.31 -15.86 11.22
CA ALA A 121 -0.65 -16.56 10.37
C ALA A 121 -1.23 -15.66 9.27
N ASP A 122 -1.42 -14.36 9.55
CA ASP A 122 -1.87 -13.38 8.56
C ASP A 122 -0.80 -13.13 7.49
N VAL A 123 0.47 -13.00 7.92
CA VAL A 123 1.63 -12.90 7.01
C VAL A 123 1.69 -14.12 6.11
N GLU A 124 1.62 -15.33 6.68
CA GLU A 124 1.61 -16.56 5.91
C GLU A 124 0.44 -16.63 4.93
N SER A 125 -0.73 -16.15 5.33
CA SER A 125 -1.92 -16.15 4.47
C SER A 125 -1.76 -15.22 3.27
N MET A 126 -1.15 -14.04 3.46
CA MET A 126 -0.82 -13.11 2.37
C MET A 126 0.22 -13.70 1.41
N LEU A 127 1.28 -14.33 1.94
CA LEU A 127 2.31 -14.99 1.13
C LEU A 127 1.72 -16.20 0.36
N LYS A 128 0.87 -17.01 0.99
CA LYS A 128 0.15 -18.13 0.35
C LYS A 128 -0.81 -17.65 -0.74
N ALA A 129 -1.37 -16.45 -0.60
CA ALA A 129 -2.17 -15.82 -1.66
C ALA A 129 -1.31 -15.33 -2.85
N GLY A 130 0.01 -15.30 -2.70
CA GLY A 130 0.98 -14.96 -3.74
C GLY A 130 1.54 -13.55 -3.66
N ALA A 131 1.35 -12.83 -2.56
CA ALA A 131 2.04 -11.57 -2.32
C ALA A 131 3.56 -11.79 -2.33
N MET A 132 4.32 -10.86 -2.91
CA MET A 132 5.79 -10.97 -2.95
C MET A 132 6.46 -10.60 -1.62
N ALA A 133 5.77 -9.77 -0.83
CA ALA A 133 6.16 -9.34 0.51
C ALA A 133 4.90 -8.92 1.29
N VAL A 134 5.05 -8.72 2.60
CA VAL A 134 3.95 -8.28 3.48
C VAL A 134 4.44 -7.12 4.35
N GLU A 135 3.69 -6.02 4.33
CA GLU A 135 3.87 -4.87 5.23
C GLU A 135 3.02 -5.05 6.49
N THR A 136 3.56 -4.66 7.65
CA THR A 136 2.84 -4.59 8.92
C THR A 136 2.79 -3.14 9.41
N ASP A 137 1.67 -2.75 10.02
CA ASP A 137 1.41 -1.36 10.40
C ASP A 137 1.13 -1.19 11.91
N ALA A 138 -0.13 -1.06 12.32
CA ALA A 138 -0.56 -0.74 13.66
C ALA A 138 -0.14 -1.77 14.71
N GLN A 139 0.11 -3.03 14.32
CA GLN A 139 0.68 -4.03 15.23
C GLN A 139 2.03 -3.56 15.83
N LEU A 140 2.83 -2.80 15.07
CA LEU A 140 4.11 -2.26 15.53
C LEU A 140 3.96 -1.12 16.53
N TRP A 141 2.79 -0.48 16.59
CA TRP A 141 2.51 0.66 17.47
C TRP A 141 1.88 0.22 18.80
N VAL A 142 1.32 -0.98 18.85
CA VAL A 142 0.65 -1.51 20.04
C VAL A 142 1.65 -2.32 20.88
N PRO A 143 1.70 -2.14 22.21
CA PRO A 143 2.51 -2.98 23.08
C PRO A 143 2.18 -4.46 22.88
N LYS A 144 3.19 -5.33 22.82
CA LYS A 144 2.98 -6.79 22.65
C LYS A 144 2.05 -7.41 23.70
N GLU A 145 1.98 -6.80 24.88
CA GLU A 145 1.15 -7.20 26.02
C GLU A 145 -0.34 -6.83 25.86
N ALA A 146 -0.66 -5.90 24.96
CA ALA A 146 -2.03 -5.45 24.67
C ALA A 146 -2.66 -6.18 23.46
N GLY A 147 -1.95 -7.16 22.89
CA GLY A 147 -2.33 -7.91 21.68
C GLY A 147 -3.01 -9.25 21.93
N VAL A 148 -3.74 -9.41 23.05
CA VAL A 148 -4.58 -10.59 23.33
C VAL A 148 -6.05 -10.21 23.26
#